data_AF-A0A428RT66-F1
#
_entry.id   AF-A0A428RT66-F1
#
_cell.length_a   1.000
_cell.length_b   1.000
_cell.length_c   1.000
_cell.angle_alpha   90.00
_cell.angle_beta   90.00
_cell.angle_gamma   90.00
#
_symmetry.space_group_name_H-M   'P 1'
#
loop_
_entity.id
_entity.type
_entity.pdbx_description
1 polymer ?
#
loop_
_entity_poly.entity_id
_entity_poly.type
_entity_poly.pdbx_seq_one_letter_code
_entity_poly.pdbx_strand_id
1 'polypeptide(L)'
;MMYELCEQFGLAELRTSSLQEEQERELSPETEQESQVERPPPAQPARHSLHADVRKFVRSGVFTGSTTAFQPAFATLHLTSAAKHFDVREFQNNVWVTRDFSKVVEESFGSENYSDGFQRSVQWILTSKDEVLNERLLVISPYEAQKLLPDIEESQHVCLRLYSPWINLGFESLDHLNLYNVPQRQDSAIPRSLIIPLIIFSGQLYLPGNCDYTYLCDFLGLTWKPADGTIGFGPDG
;
A
#
# COMPACT_ATOMS: atom_id res chain seq x y z
N MET A 1 69.17 -12.36 -36.32
CA MET A 1 68.59 -11.05 -36.68
C MET A 1 67.68 -10.36 -35.64
N MET A 2 67.30 -10.94 -34.50
CA MET A 2 66.74 -10.16 -33.36
C MET A 2 67.62 -10.31 -32.11
N TYR A 3 68.19 -11.49 -31.90
CA TYR A 3 69.15 -11.76 -30.83
C TYR A 3 70.47 -10.97 -30.96
N GLU A 4 71.03 -10.89 -32.17
CA GLU A 4 72.29 -10.15 -32.43
C GLU A 4 72.15 -8.63 -32.25
N LEU A 5 70.96 -8.07 -32.52
CA LEU A 5 70.69 -6.66 -32.23
C LEU A 5 70.63 -6.43 -30.71
N CYS A 6 69.98 -7.31 -29.94
CA CYS A 6 69.90 -7.18 -28.49
C CYS A 6 71.26 -7.28 -27.79
N GLU A 7 72.21 -8.05 -28.33
CA GLU A 7 73.61 -8.04 -27.85
C GLU A 7 74.35 -6.74 -28.21
N GLN A 8 74.18 -6.21 -29.43
CA GLN A 8 74.81 -4.94 -29.83
C GLN A 8 74.37 -3.74 -28.97
N PHE A 9 73.15 -3.78 -28.42
CA PHE A 9 72.63 -2.74 -27.51
C PHE A 9 72.88 -3.03 -26.02
N GLY A 10 73.62 -4.10 -25.66
CA GLY A 10 73.96 -4.41 -24.28
C GLY A 10 72.78 -4.86 -23.41
N LEU A 11 71.70 -5.36 -24.02
CA LEU A 11 70.44 -5.73 -23.35
C LEU A 11 70.36 -7.24 -23.05
N ALA A 12 71.49 -7.96 -23.08
CA ALA A 12 71.54 -9.41 -22.92
C ALA A 12 71.27 -9.89 -21.49
N GLU A 13 71.39 -9.00 -20.49
CA GLU A 13 71.06 -9.29 -19.08
C GLU A 13 69.90 -8.40 -18.62
N LEU A 14 68.67 -8.91 -18.74
CA LEU A 14 67.51 -8.35 -18.02
C LEU A 14 67.70 -8.61 -16.53
N ARG A 15 68.34 -7.67 -15.83
CA ARG A 15 68.36 -7.65 -14.37
C ARG A 15 66.91 -7.58 -13.89
N THR A 16 66.46 -8.64 -13.22
CA THR A 16 65.17 -8.70 -12.53
C THR A 16 65.14 -7.59 -11.50
N SER A 17 64.56 -6.46 -11.87
CA SER A 17 64.20 -5.40 -10.95
C SER A 17 63.15 -5.98 -10.00
N SER A 18 63.40 -5.91 -8.69
CA SER A 18 62.40 -6.26 -7.69
C SER A 18 61.25 -5.25 -7.79
N LEU A 19 60.22 -5.60 -8.55
CA LEU A 19 58.98 -4.84 -8.65
C LEU A 19 58.28 -4.86 -7.28
N GLN A 20 58.20 -3.70 -6.62
CA GLN A 20 57.24 -3.50 -5.53
C GLN A 20 55.87 -3.32 -6.18
N GLU A 21 55.11 -4.40 -6.30
CA GLU A 21 53.71 -4.35 -6.73
C GLU A 21 52.84 -3.89 -5.55
N GLU A 22 52.24 -2.70 -5.66
CA GLU A 22 51.11 -2.32 -4.82
C GLU A 22 49.85 -3.00 -5.39
N GLN A 23 49.26 -3.94 -4.64
CA GLN A 23 47.97 -4.51 -4.99
C GLN A 23 46.85 -3.68 -4.35
N GLU A 24 46.05 -3.02 -5.18
CA GLU A 24 44.78 -2.45 -4.75
C GLU A 24 43.80 -3.59 -4.46
N ARG A 25 43.44 -3.75 -3.17
CA ARG A 25 42.39 -4.68 -2.75
C ARG A 25 41.08 -3.92 -2.70
N GLU A 26 40.20 -4.15 -3.67
CA GLU A 26 38.82 -3.66 -3.62
C GLU A 26 38.11 -4.27 -2.39
N LEU A 27 37.94 -3.47 -1.34
CA LEU A 27 37.06 -3.83 -0.23
C LEU A 27 35.65 -3.44 -0.66
N SER A 28 34.74 -4.42 -0.70
CA SER A 28 33.29 -4.16 -0.75
C SER A 28 32.81 -4.05 0.70
N PRO A 29 32.68 -2.86 1.29
CA PRO A 29 32.16 -2.73 2.65
C PRO A 29 30.70 -3.19 2.65
N GLU A 30 30.45 -4.40 3.13
CA GLU A 30 29.10 -4.86 3.46
C GLU A 30 28.61 -4.02 4.65
N THR A 31 27.74 -3.05 4.38
CA THR A 31 27.07 -2.29 5.44
C THR A 31 25.94 -3.16 5.96
N GLU A 32 26.18 -3.86 7.07
CA GLU A 32 25.14 -4.56 7.80
C GLU A 32 24.19 -3.54 8.44
N GLN A 33 22.97 -3.42 7.90
CA GLN A 33 21.92 -2.58 8.47
C GLN A 33 21.13 -3.40 9.50
N GLU A 34 21.44 -3.24 10.78
CA GLU A 34 20.61 -3.79 11.85
C GLU A 34 19.32 -2.96 11.99
N SER A 35 18.18 -3.55 11.63
CA SER A 35 16.86 -2.94 11.84
C SER A 35 16.36 -3.26 13.26
N GLN A 36 16.18 -2.22 14.09
CA GLN A 36 15.49 -2.36 15.36
C GLN A 36 13.98 -2.37 15.11
N VAL A 37 13.36 -3.54 15.30
CA VAL A 37 11.90 -3.70 15.15
C VAL A 37 11.20 -3.19 16.41
N GLU A 38 10.66 -1.99 16.36
CA GLU A 38 9.73 -1.49 17.37
C GLU A 38 8.37 -2.20 17.19
N ARG A 39 7.99 -3.01 18.18
CA ARG A 39 6.71 -3.73 18.16
C ARG A 39 5.65 -2.95 18.93
N PRO A 40 4.38 -2.99 18.49
CA PRO A 40 3.28 -2.49 19.30
C PRO A 40 3.26 -3.14 20.69
N PRO A 41 2.71 -2.46 21.70
CA PRO A 41 2.52 -3.04 23.03
C PRO A 41 1.74 -4.36 22.96
N PRO A 42 1.93 -5.29 23.93
CA PRO A 42 1.15 -6.51 24.00
C PRO A 42 -0.36 -6.20 24.07
N ALA A 43 -1.15 -6.90 23.25
CA ALA A 43 -2.59 -6.71 23.14
C ALA A 43 -3.31 -8.05 22.90
N GLN A 44 -4.58 -8.13 23.30
CA GLN A 44 -5.43 -9.29 23.08
C GLN A 44 -6.08 -9.23 21.70
N PRO A 45 -5.90 -10.25 20.85
CA PRO A 45 -6.49 -10.26 19.51
C PRO A 45 -8.01 -10.28 19.59
N ALA A 46 -8.66 -9.49 18.74
CA ALA A 46 -10.11 -9.48 18.64
C ALA A 46 -10.66 -10.82 18.15
N ARG A 47 -11.85 -11.20 18.64
CA ARG A 47 -12.54 -12.37 18.11
C ARG A 47 -13.15 -12.07 16.75
N HIS A 48 -12.59 -12.70 15.72
CA HIS A 48 -13.10 -12.58 14.36
C HIS A 48 -14.48 -13.23 14.18
N SER A 49 -15.34 -12.59 13.39
CA SER A 49 -16.69 -13.04 13.08
C SER A 49 -17.14 -12.53 11.72
N LEU A 50 -17.82 -13.39 10.96
CA LEU A 50 -18.37 -13.01 9.66
C LEU A 50 -19.81 -12.52 9.81
N HIS A 51 -20.04 -11.24 9.53
CA HIS A 51 -21.36 -10.62 9.64
C HIS A 51 -22.33 -11.12 8.56
N ALA A 52 -23.61 -11.28 8.91
CA ALA A 52 -24.63 -11.78 7.98
C ALA A 52 -24.81 -10.87 6.74
N ASP A 53 -24.73 -9.56 6.91
CA ASP A 53 -24.85 -8.61 5.80
C ASP A 53 -23.66 -8.64 4.84
N VAL A 54 -22.46 -9.05 5.30
CA VAL A 54 -21.31 -9.28 4.40
C VAL A 54 -21.59 -10.50 3.51
N ARG A 55 -22.19 -11.57 4.06
CA ARG A 55 -22.65 -12.70 3.23
C ARG A 55 -23.74 -12.29 2.24
N LYS A 56 -24.68 -11.43 2.65
CA LYS A 56 -25.71 -10.89 1.73
C LYS A 56 -25.09 -10.08 0.61
N PHE A 57 -24.05 -9.30 0.90
CA PHE A 57 -23.31 -8.56 -0.13
C PHE A 57 -22.71 -9.51 -1.17
N VAL A 58 -22.03 -10.59 -0.75
CA VAL A 58 -21.48 -11.60 -1.68
C VAL A 58 -22.56 -12.21 -2.59
N ARG A 59 -23.78 -12.39 -2.06
CA ARG A 59 -24.92 -12.98 -2.80
C ARG A 59 -25.68 -12.01 -3.69
N SER A 60 -25.63 -10.71 -3.41
CA SER A 60 -26.47 -9.70 -4.10
C SER A 60 -25.68 -8.66 -4.88
N GLY A 61 -24.41 -8.46 -4.54
CA GLY A 61 -23.56 -7.43 -5.13
C GLY A 61 -23.79 -6.03 -4.58
N VAL A 62 -24.69 -5.84 -3.60
CA VAL A 62 -25.02 -4.52 -3.05
C VAL A 62 -24.96 -4.55 -1.53
N PHE A 63 -24.39 -3.51 -0.93
CA PHE A 63 -24.39 -3.34 0.53
C PHE A 63 -24.98 -2.00 0.96
N THR A 64 -25.55 -2.01 2.17
CA THR A 64 -26.25 -0.85 2.76
C THR A 64 -25.47 -0.30 3.95
N GLY A 65 -25.13 0.99 3.89
CA GLY A 65 -24.41 1.70 4.95
C GLY A 65 -25.22 1.94 6.22
N SER A 66 -26.52 1.62 6.23
CA SER A 66 -27.39 1.72 7.41
C SER A 66 -27.21 0.55 8.40
N THR A 67 -26.40 -0.44 8.06
CA THR A 67 -26.15 -1.62 8.91
C THR A 67 -24.90 -1.42 9.77
N THR A 68 -24.79 -2.14 10.88
CA THR A 68 -23.57 -2.15 11.72
C THR A 68 -22.42 -2.97 11.12
N ALA A 69 -22.61 -3.52 9.93
CA ALA A 69 -21.64 -4.41 9.28
C ALA A 69 -20.53 -3.63 8.57
N PHE A 70 -20.85 -2.43 8.09
CA PHE A 70 -20.00 -1.61 7.24
C PHE A 70 -19.86 -0.22 7.85
N GLN A 71 -18.69 0.38 7.67
CA GLN A 71 -18.46 1.77 8.00
C GLN A 71 -17.45 2.36 7.01
N PRO A 72 -17.44 3.70 6.83
CA PRO A 72 -16.39 4.35 6.04
C PRO A 72 -15.01 4.02 6.59
N ALA A 73 -14.06 3.75 5.70
CA ALA A 73 -12.71 3.33 6.06
C ALA A 73 -11.98 4.39 6.89
N PHE A 74 -11.99 5.65 6.45
CA PHE A 74 -11.34 6.74 7.19
C PHE A 74 -11.93 6.95 8.58
N ALA A 75 -13.23 6.69 8.79
CA ALA A 75 -13.85 6.78 10.11
C ALA A 75 -13.24 5.78 11.11
N THR A 76 -12.59 4.69 10.67
CA THR A 76 -11.92 3.77 11.60
C THR A 76 -10.64 4.34 12.20
N LEU A 77 -10.09 5.40 11.61
CA LEU A 77 -8.90 6.07 12.10
C LEU A 77 -9.18 7.00 13.29
N HIS A 78 -10.44 7.13 13.75
CA HIS A 78 -10.81 8.03 14.86
C HIS A 78 -10.10 7.71 16.20
N LEU A 79 -9.59 6.48 16.37
CA LEU A 79 -8.81 6.05 17.54
C LEU A 79 -7.30 6.08 17.29
N THR A 80 -6.83 6.69 16.21
CA THR A 80 -5.40 6.87 15.92
C THR A 80 -4.93 8.21 16.46
N SER A 81 -3.61 8.39 16.62
CA SER A 81 -3.03 9.68 16.96
C SER A 81 -3.31 10.74 15.88
N ALA A 82 -3.45 10.32 14.61
CA ALA A 82 -3.75 11.21 13.48
C ALA A 82 -5.08 11.97 13.66
N ALA A 83 -6.08 11.35 14.29
CA ALA A 83 -7.38 11.97 14.56
C ALA A 83 -7.34 13.19 15.50
N LYS A 84 -6.18 13.47 16.12
CA LYS A 84 -5.96 14.73 16.85
C LYS A 84 -5.71 15.93 15.95
N HIS A 85 -5.25 15.69 14.73
CA HIS A 85 -4.75 16.72 13.83
C HIS A 85 -5.78 17.13 12.78
N PHE A 86 -6.70 16.23 12.45
CA PHE A 86 -7.77 16.49 11.48
C PHE A 86 -8.99 15.61 11.77
N ASP A 87 -10.16 16.06 11.31
CA ASP A 87 -11.38 15.26 11.43
C ASP A 87 -11.40 14.17 10.34
N VAL A 88 -11.14 12.93 10.74
CA VAL A 88 -11.14 11.76 9.85
C VAL A 88 -12.49 11.52 9.15
N ARG A 89 -13.57 12.18 9.58
CA ARG A 89 -14.91 12.10 8.97
C ARG A 89 -15.10 13.05 7.80
N GLU A 90 -14.19 13.99 7.58
CA GLU A 90 -14.22 14.90 6.43
C GLU A 90 -13.83 14.19 5.12
N PHE A 91 -13.15 13.05 5.22
CA PHE A 91 -12.83 12.22 4.07
C PHE A 91 -14.08 11.63 3.42
N GLN A 92 -14.05 11.53 2.09
CA GLN A 92 -15.17 11.00 1.31
C GLN A 92 -15.41 9.51 1.60
N ASN A 93 -16.69 9.10 1.54
CA ASN A 93 -17.13 7.75 1.85
C ASN A 93 -17.04 6.79 0.64
N ASN A 94 -15.92 6.79 -0.07
CA ASN A 94 -15.71 5.91 -1.24
C ASN A 94 -15.14 4.55 -0.86
N VAL A 95 -14.33 4.49 0.20
CA VAL A 95 -13.77 3.24 0.70
C VAL A 95 -14.50 2.88 1.99
N TRP A 96 -15.07 1.68 2.00
CA TRP A 96 -15.76 1.10 3.13
C TRP A 96 -14.98 -0.08 3.66
N VAL A 97 -15.14 -0.35 4.94
CA VAL A 97 -14.54 -1.51 5.60
C VAL A 97 -15.61 -2.28 6.37
N THR A 98 -15.41 -3.57 6.55
CA THR A 98 -16.24 -4.36 7.44
C THR A 98 -15.90 -4.09 8.90
N ARG A 99 -16.84 -4.40 9.78
CA ARG A 99 -16.61 -4.36 11.23
C ARG A 99 -15.45 -5.28 11.64
N ASP A 100 -15.36 -6.48 11.07
CA ASP A 100 -14.26 -7.40 11.35
C ASP A 100 -12.91 -6.85 10.88
N PHE A 101 -12.85 -6.18 9.71
CA PHE A 101 -11.65 -5.49 9.25
C PHE A 101 -11.16 -4.47 10.29
N SER A 102 -12.07 -3.63 10.77
CA SER A 102 -11.74 -2.50 11.65
C SER A 102 -11.34 -2.88 13.07
N LYS A 103 -11.79 -4.03 13.59
CA LYS A 103 -11.50 -4.44 14.97
C LYS A 103 -10.40 -5.50 14.99
N VAL A 104 -9.18 -5.06 15.32
CA VAL A 104 -8.00 -5.94 15.36
C VAL A 104 -7.72 -6.50 16.75
N VAL A 105 -7.95 -5.70 17.78
CA VAL A 105 -7.68 -6.05 19.17
C VAL A 105 -8.88 -5.71 20.07
N GLU A 106 -8.94 -6.27 21.28
CA GLU A 106 -10.04 -6.05 22.24
C GLU A 106 -9.84 -4.79 23.11
N GLU A 107 -8.64 -4.22 23.09
CA GLU A 107 -8.26 -3.03 23.84
C GLU A 107 -9.14 -1.83 23.49
N SER A 108 -9.44 -1.04 24.52
CA SER A 108 -10.07 0.26 24.34
C SER A 108 -8.99 1.32 24.19
N PHE A 109 -9.00 2.00 23.06
CA PHE A 109 -8.13 3.13 22.76
C PHE A 109 -8.81 4.46 23.11
N GLY A 110 -8.01 5.50 23.30
CA GLY A 110 -8.50 6.78 23.81
C GLY A 110 -7.47 7.90 23.73
N SER A 111 -7.61 8.91 24.59
CA SER A 111 -6.79 10.12 24.55
C SER A 111 -5.31 9.90 24.88
N GLU A 112 -4.96 8.84 25.60
CA GLU A 112 -3.59 8.54 26.05
C GLU A 112 -2.99 7.30 25.36
N ASN A 113 -3.80 6.54 24.60
CA ASN A 113 -3.37 5.30 23.94
C ASN A 113 -3.92 5.17 22.51
N TYR A 114 -2.97 5.17 21.58
CA TYR A 114 -3.01 4.96 20.11
C TYR A 114 -3.48 3.59 19.64
N SER A 115 -4.43 3.51 18.69
CA SER A 115 -4.61 2.30 17.85
C SER A 115 -3.61 2.23 16.67
N ASP A 116 -2.65 3.15 16.59
CA ASP A 116 -1.70 3.31 15.47
C ASP A 116 -0.97 2.00 15.12
N GLY A 117 -0.42 1.32 16.14
CA GLY A 117 0.30 0.06 15.96
C GLY A 117 -0.57 -1.15 15.66
N PHE A 118 -1.90 -0.99 15.66
CA PHE A 118 -2.86 -2.07 15.48
C PHE A 118 -3.71 -1.91 14.20
N GLN A 119 -3.36 -0.97 13.32
CA GLN A 119 -4.01 -0.83 12.03
C GLN A 119 -3.76 -2.07 11.16
N ARG A 120 -4.82 -2.58 10.54
CA ARG A 120 -4.73 -3.75 9.66
C ARG A 120 -4.30 -3.31 8.27
N SER A 121 -3.35 -4.03 7.68
CA SER A 121 -2.97 -3.84 6.29
C SER A 121 -4.16 -4.10 5.36
N VAL A 122 -4.39 -3.19 4.42
CA VAL A 122 -5.39 -3.34 3.37
C VAL A 122 -4.85 -4.34 2.35
N GLN A 123 -5.59 -5.42 2.09
CA GLN A 123 -5.15 -6.49 1.18
C GLN A 123 -6.30 -7.05 0.35
N TRP A 124 -7.47 -7.25 0.95
CA TRP A 124 -8.60 -7.93 0.32
C TRP A 124 -9.72 -6.94 0.01
N ILE A 125 -9.96 -6.71 -1.28
CA ILE A 125 -10.98 -5.79 -1.76
C ILE A 125 -12.09 -6.60 -2.41
N LEU A 126 -13.32 -6.49 -1.89
CA LEU A 126 -14.51 -6.96 -2.59
C LEU A 126 -15.07 -5.83 -3.46
N THR A 127 -15.33 -6.17 -4.71
CA THR A 127 -15.88 -5.26 -5.72
C THR A 127 -17.13 -5.86 -6.33
N SER A 128 -18.07 -5.01 -6.75
CA SER A 128 -19.20 -5.40 -7.60
C SER A 128 -19.42 -4.31 -8.64
N LYS A 129 -20.12 -4.62 -9.72
CA LYS A 129 -20.42 -3.63 -10.76
C LYS A 129 -21.25 -2.47 -10.21
N ASP A 130 -22.27 -2.79 -9.42
CA ASP A 130 -23.18 -1.79 -8.85
C ASP A 130 -22.44 -0.88 -7.85
N GLU A 131 -21.57 -1.45 -7.00
CA GLU A 131 -20.84 -0.63 -6.02
C GLU A 131 -19.76 0.23 -6.68
N VAL A 132 -19.08 -0.26 -7.71
CA VAL A 132 -18.12 0.54 -8.48
C VAL A 132 -18.81 1.70 -9.18
N LEU A 133 -20.03 1.50 -9.72
CA LEU A 133 -20.84 2.56 -10.32
C LEU A 133 -21.32 3.60 -9.29
N ASN A 134 -21.54 3.17 -8.05
CA ASN A 134 -21.87 4.04 -6.92
C ASN A 134 -20.62 4.64 -6.24
N GLU A 135 -19.44 4.50 -6.85
CA GLU A 135 -18.16 4.97 -6.32
C GLU A 135 -17.83 4.44 -4.92
N ARG A 136 -18.10 3.15 -4.70
CA ARG A 136 -17.80 2.45 -3.45
C ARG A 136 -16.93 1.20 -3.64
N LEU A 137 -15.93 1.05 -2.78
CA LEU A 137 -15.14 -0.17 -2.59
C LEU A 137 -15.35 -0.72 -1.19
N LEU A 138 -15.30 -2.04 -1.04
CA LEU A 138 -15.34 -2.69 0.27
C LEU A 138 -14.04 -3.43 0.56
N VAL A 139 -13.38 -3.05 1.64
CA VAL A 139 -12.24 -3.77 2.23
C VAL A 139 -12.75 -4.75 3.27
N ILE A 140 -12.30 -6.00 3.19
CA ILE A 140 -12.65 -7.06 4.14
C ILE A 140 -11.43 -7.59 4.88
N SER A 141 -11.64 -8.26 6.02
CA SER A 141 -10.53 -8.89 6.72
C SER A 141 -10.02 -10.15 6.03
N PRO A 142 -8.76 -10.58 6.30
CA PRO A 142 -8.27 -11.87 5.86
C PRO A 142 -9.14 -13.05 6.35
N TYR A 143 -9.72 -12.93 7.56
CA TYR A 143 -10.63 -13.94 8.09
C TYR A 143 -11.91 -14.03 7.24
N GLU A 144 -12.53 -12.90 6.93
CA GLU A 144 -13.72 -12.85 6.08
C GLU A 144 -13.41 -13.36 4.67
N ALA A 145 -12.29 -12.94 4.09
CA ALA A 145 -11.86 -13.40 2.75
C ALA A 145 -11.73 -14.93 2.71
N GLN A 146 -11.06 -15.53 3.69
CA GLN A 146 -10.91 -16.98 3.79
C GLN A 146 -12.24 -17.71 3.96
N LYS A 147 -13.18 -17.14 4.73
CA LYS A 147 -14.49 -17.76 5.00
C LYS A 147 -15.46 -17.63 3.83
N LEU A 148 -15.36 -16.55 3.07
CA LEU A 148 -16.24 -16.24 1.95
C LEU A 148 -15.72 -16.76 0.63
N LEU A 149 -14.45 -17.19 0.54
CA LEU A 149 -13.82 -17.60 -0.72
C LEU A 149 -14.68 -18.58 -1.55
N PRO A 150 -15.27 -19.66 -0.97
CA PRO A 150 -16.13 -20.56 -1.75
C PRO A 150 -17.39 -19.87 -2.28
N ASP A 151 -18.05 -19.04 -1.45
CA ASP A 151 -19.24 -18.29 -1.84
C ASP A 151 -18.91 -17.25 -2.93
N ILE A 152 -17.71 -16.67 -2.90
CA ILE A 152 -17.22 -15.68 -3.87
C ILE A 152 -16.91 -16.36 -5.21
N GLU A 153 -16.26 -17.53 -5.20
CA GLU A 153 -15.95 -18.30 -6.41
C GLU A 153 -17.22 -18.61 -7.22
N GLU A 154 -18.32 -18.94 -6.54
CA GLU A 154 -19.61 -19.23 -7.16
C GLU A 154 -20.43 -17.97 -7.50
N SER A 155 -20.18 -16.85 -6.81
CA SER A 155 -20.96 -15.62 -6.98
C SER A 155 -20.83 -15.03 -8.38
N GLN A 156 -21.93 -14.51 -8.92
CA GLN A 156 -21.95 -13.72 -10.16
C GLN A 156 -21.93 -12.21 -9.91
N HIS A 157 -21.94 -11.79 -8.64
CA HIS A 157 -22.19 -10.42 -8.25
C HIS A 157 -20.93 -9.71 -7.77
N VAL A 158 -20.03 -10.43 -7.12
CA VAL A 158 -18.82 -9.86 -6.52
C VAL A 158 -17.54 -10.47 -7.10
N CYS A 159 -16.45 -9.72 -6.99
CA CYS A 159 -15.10 -10.14 -7.27
C CYS A 159 -14.18 -9.72 -6.12
N LEU A 160 -13.46 -10.69 -5.57
CA LEU A 160 -12.39 -10.50 -4.62
C LEU A 160 -11.10 -10.18 -5.37
N ARG A 161 -10.48 -9.05 -5.03
CA ARG A 161 -9.27 -8.55 -5.66
C ARG A 161 -8.18 -8.38 -4.62
N LEU A 162 -6.98 -8.85 -4.95
CA LEU A 162 -5.78 -8.64 -4.14
C LEU A 162 -5.25 -7.23 -4.36
N TYR A 163 -4.95 -6.57 -3.26
CA TYR A 163 -4.30 -5.27 -3.19
C TYR A 163 -3.00 -5.39 -2.38
N SER A 164 -2.02 -4.58 -2.74
CA SER A 164 -0.85 -4.32 -1.90
C SER A 164 -0.41 -2.88 -2.11
N PRO A 165 -0.19 -2.10 -1.04
CA PRO A 165 0.31 -0.74 -1.16
C PRO A 165 1.72 -0.73 -1.73
N TRP A 166 1.98 0.21 -2.63
CA TRP A 166 3.31 0.39 -3.23
C TRP A 166 4.24 1.17 -2.30
N ILE A 167 5.05 0.44 -1.55
CA ILE A 167 5.99 0.98 -0.54
C ILE A 167 7.47 0.84 -0.94
N ASN A 168 7.76 0.17 -2.05
CA ASN A 168 9.12 -0.07 -2.53
C ASN A 168 9.17 -0.01 -4.06
N LEU A 169 9.94 0.93 -4.60
CA LEU A 169 10.12 1.16 -6.04
C LEU A 169 10.82 0.02 -6.78
N GLY A 170 11.42 -0.95 -6.07
CA GLY A 170 12.01 -2.15 -6.65
C GLY A 170 11.00 -3.16 -7.21
N PHE A 171 9.70 -2.96 -6.95
CA PHE A 171 8.60 -3.79 -7.46
C PHE A 171 7.62 -2.95 -8.27
N GLU A 172 6.90 -3.60 -9.18
CA GLU A 172 5.81 -2.97 -9.92
C GLU A 172 4.61 -2.68 -9.00
N SER A 173 3.89 -1.58 -9.29
CA SER A 173 2.70 -1.21 -8.52
C SER A 173 1.58 -2.25 -8.67
N LEU A 174 0.95 -2.63 -7.55
CA LEU A 174 -0.20 -3.54 -7.49
C LEU A 174 -1.53 -2.81 -7.19
N ASP A 175 -1.53 -1.48 -7.32
CA ASP A 175 -2.68 -0.62 -7.08
C ASP A 175 -3.79 -0.72 -8.14
N HIS A 176 -3.51 -1.40 -9.25
CA HIS A 176 -4.44 -1.62 -10.35
C HIS A 176 -5.48 -2.75 -10.08
N LEU A 177 -5.35 -3.48 -8.96
CA LEU A 177 -6.30 -4.52 -8.50
C LEU A 177 -6.64 -5.57 -9.58
N ASN A 178 -5.63 -6.07 -10.27
CA ASN A 178 -5.78 -7.09 -11.32
C ASN A 178 -4.83 -8.30 -11.17
N LEU A 179 -3.86 -8.22 -10.25
CA LEU A 179 -2.88 -9.28 -10.01
C LEU A 179 -3.53 -10.62 -9.66
N TYR A 180 -4.52 -10.59 -8.78
CA TYR A 180 -5.26 -11.78 -8.37
C TYR A 180 -6.72 -11.43 -8.13
N ASN A 181 -7.59 -12.03 -8.94
CA ASN A 181 -9.04 -11.80 -8.93
C ASN A 181 -9.76 -13.14 -8.83
N VAL A 182 -10.74 -13.23 -7.92
CA VAL A 182 -11.60 -14.39 -7.73
C VAL A 182 -13.05 -13.95 -7.73
N PRO A 183 -13.91 -14.57 -8.56
CA PRO A 183 -13.60 -15.56 -9.58
C PRO A 183 -12.79 -14.96 -10.74
N GLN A 184 -12.02 -15.79 -11.46
CA GLN A 184 -11.28 -15.32 -12.65
C GLN A 184 -12.26 -14.94 -13.76
N ARG A 185 -12.54 -13.64 -13.88
CA ARG A 185 -13.39 -13.07 -14.92
C ARG A 185 -12.76 -11.79 -15.47
N GLN A 186 -13.12 -11.44 -16.70
CA GLN A 186 -12.84 -10.12 -17.23
C GLN A 186 -13.76 -9.10 -16.56
N ASP A 187 -13.34 -8.63 -15.40
CA ASP A 187 -14.01 -7.52 -14.73
C ASP A 187 -13.46 -6.19 -15.25
N SER A 188 -14.33 -5.17 -15.20
CA SER A 188 -13.95 -3.81 -15.54
C SER A 188 -12.80 -3.32 -14.66
N ALA A 189 -11.94 -2.49 -15.25
CA ALA A 189 -10.92 -1.78 -14.50
C ALA A 189 -11.59 -0.91 -13.42
N ILE A 190 -10.97 -0.84 -12.25
CA ILE A 190 -11.47 0.02 -11.18
C ILE A 190 -11.10 1.47 -11.50
N PRO A 191 -12.07 2.41 -11.49
CA PRO A 191 -11.82 3.83 -11.72
C PRO A 191 -10.76 4.38 -10.76
N ARG A 192 -9.91 5.29 -11.24
CA ARG A 192 -8.89 5.95 -10.38
C ARG A 192 -9.50 6.78 -9.26
N SER A 193 -10.72 7.29 -9.43
CA SER A 193 -11.48 7.95 -8.35
C SER A 193 -11.70 7.06 -7.12
N LEU A 194 -11.69 5.73 -7.29
CA LEU A 194 -11.79 4.76 -6.19
C LEU A 194 -10.42 4.29 -5.69
N ILE A 195 -9.42 4.22 -6.58
CA ILE A 195 -8.07 3.78 -6.21
C ILE A 195 -7.34 4.82 -5.36
N ILE A 196 -7.50 6.12 -5.64
CA ILE A 196 -6.80 7.17 -4.89
C ILE A 196 -7.20 7.21 -3.41
N PRO A 197 -8.49 7.21 -3.04
CA PRO A 197 -8.90 7.10 -1.64
C PRO A 197 -8.38 5.81 -0.99
N LEU A 198 -8.31 4.70 -1.74
CA LEU A 198 -7.77 3.42 -1.26
C LEU A 198 -6.26 3.49 -0.98
N ILE A 199 -5.49 4.12 -1.87
CA ILE A 199 -4.04 4.38 -1.72
C ILE A 199 -3.77 5.22 -0.46
N ILE A 200 -4.56 6.26 -0.25
CA ILE A 200 -4.41 7.15 0.91
C ILE A 200 -4.75 6.40 2.20
N PHE A 201 -5.88 5.68 2.22
CA PHE A 201 -6.29 4.88 3.37
C PHE A 201 -5.29 3.76 3.70
N SER A 202 -4.65 3.16 2.68
CA SER A 202 -3.69 2.08 2.87
C SER A 202 -2.28 2.54 3.23
N GLY A 203 -2.01 3.85 3.22
CA GLY A 203 -0.69 4.41 3.52
C GLY A 203 0.36 4.12 2.43
N GLN A 204 -0.05 3.98 1.17
CA GLN A 204 0.87 3.79 0.05
C GLN A 204 1.74 5.05 -0.17
N LEU A 205 3.05 4.86 -0.34
CA LEU A 205 4.03 5.94 -0.39
C LEU A 205 4.29 6.48 -1.81
N TYR A 206 4.15 5.61 -2.82
CA TYR A 206 4.47 5.94 -4.21
C TYR A 206 3.22 6.00 -5.08
N LEU A 207 3.21 6.93 -6.04
CA LEU A 207 2.16 7.06 -7.03
C LEU A 207 2.70 6.67 -8.42
N PRO A 208 1.95 5.94 -9.25
CA PRO A 208 2.38 5.55 -10.60
C PRO A 208 2.69 6.71 -11.55
N GLY A 209 1.99 7.84 -11.43
CA GLY A 209 2.22 8.97 -12.33
C GLY A 209 1.54 10.27 -11.93
N ASN A 210 1.74 11.29 -12.76
CA ASN A 210 1.29 12.66 -12.47
C ASN A 210 -0.24 12.82 -12.41
N CYS A 211 -0.99 12.01 -13.17
CA CYS A 211 -2.45 12.02 -13.08
C CYS A 211 -2.93 11.60 -11.69
N ASP A 212 -2.30 10.59 -11.09
CA ASP A 212 -2.62 10.11 -9.74
C ASP A 212 -2.27 11.12 -8.67
N TYR A 213 -1.13 11.80 -8.84
CA TYR A 213 -0.76 12.94 -8.01
C TYR A 213 -1.82 14.05 -8.04
N THR A 214 -2.30 14.41 -9.23
CA THR A 214 -3.35 15.41 -9.41
C THR A 214 -4.65 15.00 -8.67
N TYR A 215 -5.11 13.76 -8.88
CA TYR A 215 -6.30 13.26 -8.17
C TYR A 215 -6.11 13.20 -6.65
N LEU A 216 -4.93 12.83 -6.17
CA LEU A 216 -4.63 12.84 -4.74
C LEU A 216 -4.69 14.25 -4.18
N CYS A 217 -4.11 15.23 -4.88
CA CYS A 217 -4.20 16.63 -4.49
C CYS A 217 -5.65 17.11 -4.46
N ASP A 218 -6.43 16.84 -5.51
CA ASP A 218 -7.86 17.20 -5.55
C ASP A 218 -8.65 16.52 -4.41
N PHE A 219 -8.36 15.25 -4.09
CA PHE A 219 -9.00 14.52 -2.98
C PHE A 219 -8.64 15.09 -1.61
N LEU A 220 -7.40 15.53 -1.41
CA LEU A 220 -6.93 16.14 -0.16
C LEU A 220 -7.21 17.65 -0.09
N GLY A 221 -7.75 18.26 -1.15
CA GLY A 221 -7.96 19.71 -1.24
C GLY A 221 -6.68 20.52 -1.41
N LEU A 222 -5.61 19.91 -1.92
CA LEU A 222 -4.31 20.54 -2.15
C LEU A 222 -4.21 21.14 -3.55
N THR A 223 -3.54 22.28 -3.68
CA THR A 223 -3.16 22.80 -5.00
C THR A 223 -1.96 22.04 -5.57
N TRP A 224 -2.06 21.65 -6.83
CA TRP A 224 -0.98 21.02 -7.60
C TRP A 224 -0.49 21.90 -8.75
N LYS A 225 -1.12 23.07 -8.96
CA LYS A 225 -0.70 24.07 -9.95
C LYS A 225 0.04 25.20 -9.24
N PRO A 226 1.08 25.78 -9.88
CA PRO A 226 1.71 26.97 -9.35
C PRO A 226 0.67 28.09 -9.24
N ALA A 227 0.75 28.85 -8.15
CA ALA A 227 -0.11 30.00 -7.92
C ALA A 227 0.05 31.02 -9.06
N ASP A 228 -1.04 31.36 -9.73
CA ASP A 228 -1.07 32.38 -10.78
C ASP A 228 -1.17 33.81 -10.21
N GLY A 229 -1.12 33.95 -8.89
CA GLY A 229 -1.20 35.22 -8.18
C GLY A 229 -2.60 35.83 -8.11
N THR A 230 -3.64 35.16 -8.64
CA THR A 230 -5.03 35.65 -8.63
C THR A 230 -5.87 35.05 -7.50
N ILE A 231 -5.48 33.88 -7.00
CA ILE A 231 -6.13 33.18 -5.88
C ILE A 231 -5.16 33.16 -4.71
N GLY A 232 -5.56 33.77 -3.59
CA GLY A 232 -4.81 33.72 -2.35
C GLY A 232 -4.97 32.33 -1.72
N PHE A 233 -3.88 31.57 -1.69
CA PHE A 233 -3.83 30.26 -1.04
C PHE A 233 -3.58 30.44 0.46
N GLY A 234 -4.15 29.55 1.27
CA GLY A 234 -3.85 29.49 2.69
C GLY A 234 -2.40 29.01 2.90
N PRO A 235 -1.88 29.06 4.15
CA PRO A 235 -0.57 28.47 4.46
C PRO A 235 -0.49 26.96 4.12
N ASP A 236 -1.65 26.31 3.96
CA ASP A 236 -1.78 24.87 3.77
C ASP A 236 -2.08 24.50 2.30
N GLY A 237 -2.23 25.51 1.43
CA GLY A 237 -2.55 25.33 0.01
C GLY A 237 -3.71 26.17 -0.49
#